data_AF-A0A961V0H9-F1
#
_entry.id   AF-A0A961V0H9-F1
#
_cell.length_a   1.000
_cell.length_b   1.000
_cell.length_c   1.000
_cell.angle_alpha   90.00
_cell.angle_beta   90.00
_cell.angle_gamma   90.00
#
_symmetry.space_group_name_H-M   'P 1'
#
loop_
_entity.id
_entity.type
_entity.pdbx_description
1 polymer ?
#
loop_
_entity_poly.entity_id
_entity_poly.type
_entity_poly.pdbx_seq_one_letter_code
_entity_poly.pdbx_strand_id
1 'polypeptide(L)'
;MFVAAMLDAMPGLAPRVMADTAKVLPRGLGQPLIEETTIGSLRTLRFGLAEPQRRDPPRHAPDDTGFPALVRRIEGAMLENGTAPEAIAILTILAEAEAKIHGVPVDHVHFHELADWDSLLDVVAAGSIAAALHGAHWSVSALPQGGGVVKTAHGLLPVPAPATTLILEGFVWRDDGVEGERVTPTGAAILKHLIVGEQPRMTRRLVSAGTGAGTRTLPGIPNILRALVFEPTRTTTGDRVAVIDFEIDDMTGEEIAAAATLLRAEAGVIDVSIAERWGKKGRPMQSFQVIARPEAAEAAISRCFAETSTIGLRVREDTRVVLARELREVGGIRLKSVWRPGMEETRKAESDDLTGETLAARRAWKQQTEDTDQ
;
A
#
# COMPACT_ATOMS: atom_id res chain seq x y z
N MET A 1 5.17 7.28 17.86
CA MET A 1 4.09 8.07 17.18
C MET A 1 3.13 7.20 16.38
N PHE A 2 3.64 6.37 15.46
CA PHE A 2 2.83 5.47 14.62
C PHE A 2 1.84 4.62 15.43
N VAL A 3 2.34 3.91 16.44
CA VAL A 3 1.55 3.05 17.33
C VAL A 3 0.36 3.81 17.93
N ALA A 4 0.62 4.96 18.55
CA ALA A 4 -0.42 5.79 19.15
C ALA A 4 -1.48 6.26 18.13
N ALA A 5 -1.06 6.65 16.92
CA ALA A 5 -1.99 7.05 15.87
C ALA A 5 -2.89 5.89 15.41
N MET A 6 -2.32 4.68 15.30
CA MET A 6 -3.07 3.47 14.94
C MET A 6 -4.05 3.06 16.04
N LEU A 7 -3.63 3.13 17.31
CA LEU A 7 -4.50 2.81 18.45
C LEU A 7 -5.62 3.83 18.66
N ASP A 8 -5.39 5.11 18.35
CA ASP A 8 -6.45 6.14 18.33
C ASP A 8 -7.44 5.90 17.17
N ALA A 9 -6.94 5.49 16.01
CA ALA A 9 -7.77 5.20 14.84
C ALA A 9 -8.57 3.89 14.97
N MET A 10 -7.97 2.88 15.59
CA MET A 10 -8.53 1.53 15.74
C MET A 10 -8.32 1.03 17.19
N PRO A 11 -9.12 1.51 18.16
CA PRO A 11 -8.95 1.18 19.58
C PRO A 11 -9.00 -0.31 19.91
N GLY A 12 -9.67 -1.12 19.07
CA GLY A 12 -9.71 -2.58 19.21
C GLY A 12 -8.34 -3.27 19.12
N LEU A 13 -7.32 -2.60 18.57
CA LEU A 13 -5.94 -3.13 18.54
C LEU A 13 -5.23 -3.01 19.88
N ALA A 14 -5.67 -2.11 20.78
CA ALA A 14 -4.93 -1.78 21.99
C ALA A 14 -4.69 -2.99 22.92
N PRO A 15 -5.68 -3.85 23.24
CA PRO A 15 -5.43 -4.99 24.13
C PRO A 15 -4.33 -5.93 23.61
N ARG A 16 -4.32 -6.20 22.30
CA ARG A 16 -3.32 -7.04 21.63
C ARG A 16 -1.93 -6.42 21.71
N VAL A 17 -1.82 -5.15 21.29
CA VAL A 17 -0.54 -4.42 21.24
C VAL A 17 0.08 -4.28 22.64
N MET A 18 -0.73 -3.92 23.64
CA MET A 18 -0.27 -3.75 25.02
C MET A 18 0.17 -5.09 25.64
N ALA A 19 -0.51 -6.20 25.32
CA ALA A 19 -0.12 -7.52 25.78
C ALA A 19 1.20 -8.00 25.16
N ASP A 20 1.39 -7.82 23.86
CA ASP A 20 2.61 -8.22 23.16
C ASP A 20 3.83 -7.42 23.64
N THR A 21 3.69 -6.10 23.74
CA THR A 21 4.75 -5.19 24.20
C THR A 21 5.15 -5.45 25.65
N ALA A 22 4.21 -5.79 26.53
CA ALA A 22 4.52 -6.14 27.92
C ALA A 22 5.35 -7.44 28.04
N LYS A 23 5.16 -8.40 27.13
CA LYS A 23 5.85 -9.71 27.16
C LYS A 23 7.32 -9.63 26.77
N VAL A 24 7.73 -8.62 25.99
CA VAL A 24 9.13 -8.45 25.56
C VAL A 24 9.97 -7.65 26.55
N LEU A 25 9.35 -6.90 27.47
CA LEU A 25 10.09 -6.10 28.45
C LEU A 25 10.70 -6.95 29.57
N PRO A 26 11.90 -6.60 30.06
CA PRO A 26 12.45 -7.18 31.28
C PRO A 26 11.58 -6.88 32.50
N ARG A 27 11.58 -7.82 33.47
CA ARG A 27 10.89 -7.62 34.75
C ARG A 27 11.44 -6.38 35.48
N GLY A 28 10.55 -5.49 35.90
CA GLY A 28 10.88 -4.34 36.75
C GLY A 28 11.32 -3.08 36.00
N LEU A 29 11.39 -3.10 34.67
CA LEU A 29 11.75 -1.93 33.86
C LEU A 29 10.61 -0.90 33.74
N GLY A 30 9.36 -1.37 33.74
CA GLY A 30 8.17 -0.54 33.55
C GLY A 30 7.05 -1.36 32.90
N GLN A 31 6.03 -0.66 32.40
CA GLN A 31 4.96 -1.25 31.60
C GLN A 31 4.73 -0.37 30.36
N PRO A 32 4.33 -0.96 29.22
CA PRO A 32 3.89 -0.16 28.09
C PRO A 32 2.73 0.71 28.53
N LEU A 33 2.73 1.96 28.08
CA LEU A 33 1.73 2.96 28.40
C LEU A 33 1.18 3.57 27.12
N ILE A 34 -0.13 3.75 27.10
CA ILE A 34 -0.79 4.68 26.20
C ILE A 34 -1.50 5.73 27.03
N GLU A 35 -1.18 7.00 26.79
CA GLU A 35 -1.75 8.13 27.51
C GLU A 35 -2.36 9.14 26.55
N GLU A 36 -3.42 9.81 26.99
CA GLU A 36 -3.96 10.96 26.29
C GLU A 36 -3.14 12.20 26.64
N THR A 37 -2.75 12.96 25.62
CA THR A 37 -2.01 14.22 25.75
C THR A 37 -2.57 15.26 24.79
N THR A 38 -2.21 16.52 25.00
CA THR A 38 -2.57 17.62 24.11
C THR A 38 -1.31 18.17 23.42
N ILE A 39 -1.34 18.30 22.10
CA ILE A 39 -0.33 19.02 21.31
C ILE A 39 -1.00 20.24 20.67
N GLY A 40 -0.64 21.44 21.12
CA GLY A 40 -1.39 22.65 20.79
C GLY A 40 -2.79 22.59 21.41
N SER A 41 -3.83 22.54 20.58
CA SER A 41 -5.23 22.35 20.99
C SER A 41 -5.82 21.00 20.57
N LEU A 42 -4.98 20.07 20.10
CA LEU A 42 -5.41 18.78 19.57
C LEU A 42 -5.31 17.69 20.63
N ARG A 43 -6.39 16.92 20.82
CA ARG A 43 -6.35 15.65 21.55
C ARG A 43 -5.52 14.66 20.76
N THR A 44 -4.58 14.01 21.43
CA THR A 44 -3.64 13.06 20.82
C THR A 44 -3.34 11.93 21.79
N LEU A 45 -2.92 10.77 21.28
CA LEU A 45 -2.38 9.71 22.12
C LEU A 45 -0.85 9.70 22.05
N ARG A 46 -0.20 9.32 23.15
CA ARG A 46 1.23 9.00 23.21
C ARG A 46 1.40 7.57 23.67
N PHE A 47 2.30 6.85 22.99
CA PHE A 47 2.70 5.50 23.33
C PHE A 47 4.17 5.53 23.75
N GLY A 48 4.53 4.76 24.78
CA GLY A 48 5.90 4.64 25.28
C GLY A 48 5.95 3.74 26.51
N LEU A 49 7.07 3.77 27.23
CA LEU A 49 7.26 3.07 28.50
C LEU A 49 6.89 3.98 29.70
N ALA A 50 6.11 3.48 30.65
CA ALA A 50 5.91 4.15 31.93
C ALA A 50 7.21 4.08 32.76
N GLU A 51 7.69 5.23 33.28
CA GLU A 51 8.91 5.27 34.09
C GLU A 51 8.84 4.33 35.31
N PRO A 52 9.90 3.56 35.61
CA PRO A 52 9.96 2.76 36.82
C PRO A 52 10.00 3.64 38.07
N GLN A 53 9.37 3.21 39.16
CA GLN A 53 9.42 3.89 40.47
C GLN A 53 10.83 3.93 41.13
N ARG A 54 11.89 3.51 40.44
CA ARG A 54 13.28 3.52 40.96
C ARG A 54 14.17 4.46 40.13
N ARG A 55 14.88 5.33 40.84
CA ARG A 55 15.70 6.46 40.33
C ARG A 55 17.00 6.09 39.61
N ASP A 56 17.36 4.81 39.48
CA ASP A 56 18.58 4.41 38.78
C ASP A 56 18.27 3.40 37.67
N PRO A 57 18.46 3.75 36.38
CA PRO A 57 18.40 2.76 35.32
C PRO A 57 19.62 1.83 35.45
N PRO A 58 19.47 0.50 35.34
CA PRO A 58 20.62 -0.38 35.20
C PRO A 58 21.36 0.01 33.92
N ARG A 59 22.62 0.46 34.02
CA ARG A 59 23.51 0.57 32.86
C ARG A 59 23.54 -0.78 32.16
N HIS A 60 23.12 -0.80 30.90
CA HIS A 60 22.91 -2.03 30.14
C HIS A 60 24.24 -2.75 29.92
N ALA A 61 24.24 -4.07 30.08
CA ALA A 61 25.34 -4.88 29.57
C ALA A 61 25.29 -4.84 28.03
N PRO A 62 26.40 -4.59 27.32
CA PRO A 62 26.43 -4.51 25.85
C PRO A 62 25.85 -5.73 25.11
N ASP A 63 25.79 -6.88 25.79
CA ASP A 63 25.43 -8.17 25.19
C ASP A 63 23.92 -8.40 25.02
N ASP A 64 23.06 -7.60 25.69
CA ASP A 64 21.59 -7.82 25.71
C ASP A 64 20.81 -6.96 24.69
N THR A 65 21.48 -6.05 23.97
CA THR A 65 20.84 -5.12 23.01
C THR A 65 21.28 -5.32 21.56
N GLY A 66 22.15 -6.30 21.30
CA GLY A 66 22.53 -6.68 19.93
C GLY A 66 21.36 -7.27 19.14
N PHE A 67 21.39 -7.15 17.81
CA PHE A 67 20.33 -7.66 16.94
C PHE A 67 19.94 -9.12 17.23
N PRO A 68 20.87 -10.09 17.37
CA PRO A 68 20.50 -11.47 17.70
C PRO A 68 19.85 -11.63 19.08
N ALA A 69 20.20 -10.79 20.07
CA ALA A 69 19.60 -10.85 21.39
C ALA A 69 18.14 -10.36 21.37
N LEU A 70 17.87 -9.30 20.63
CA LEU A 70 16.52 -8.78 20.43
C LEU A 70 15.64 -9.76 19.65
N VAL A 71 16.17 -10.41 18.60
CA VAL A 71 15.45 -11.46 17.87
C VAL A 71 15.08 -12.61 18.81
N ARG A 72 16.04 -13.17 19.56
CA ARG A 72 15.76 -14.26 20.53
C ARG A 72 14.73 -13.86 21.57
N ARG A 73 14.74 -12.60 22.02
CA ARG A 73 13.76 -12.06 22.96
C ARG A 73 12.36 -12.02 22.37
N ILE A 74 12.22 -11.59 21.11
CA ILE A 74 10.92 -11.56 20.40
C ILE A 74 10.42 -12.98 20.15
N GLU A 75 11.28 -13.89 19.68
CA GLU A 75 10.93 -15.30 19.43
C GLU A 75 10.56 -16.07 20.70
N GLY A 76 11.27 -15.80 21.80
CA GLY A 76 11.02 -16.41 23.10
C GLY A 76 9.80 -15.81 23.83
N ALA A 77 9.28 -14.68 23.37
CA ALA A 77 8.06 -14.11 23.91
C ALA A 77 6.85 -14.82 23.30
N MET A 78 5.89 -15.23 24.14
CA MET A 78 4.63 -15.84 23.71
C MET A 78 3.68 -14.78 23.13
N LEU A 79 4.07 -14.15 22.03
CA LEU A 79 3.35 -13.08 21.35
C LEU A 79 2.15 -13.63 20.58
N GLU A 80 1.20 -12.75 20.27
CA GLU A 80 0.06 -13.08 19.44
C GLU A 80 0.48 -13.50 18.02
N ASN A 81 -0.37 -14.33 17.38
CA ASN A 81 -0.06 -14.93 16.09
C ASN A 81 0.35 -13.88 15.04
N GLY A 82 1.50 -14.09 14.40
CA GLY A 82 2.05 -13.20 13.39
C GLY A 82 2.86 -12.02 13.95
N THR A 83 2.76 -11.66 15.22
CA THR A 83 3.48 -10.49 15.76
C THR A 83 5.01 -10.65 15.66
N ALA A 84 5.54 -11.82 16.06
CA ALA A 84 6.99 -12.07 16.04
C ALA A 84 7.63 -11.93 14.65
N PRO A 85 7.15 -12.61 13.58
CA PRO A 85 7.75 -12.48 12.26
C PRO A 85 7.67 -11.03 11.71
N GLU A 86 6.57 -10.32 11.93
CA GLU A 86 6.43 -8.92 11.50
C GLU A 86 7.41 -8.00 12.24
N ALA A 87 7.54 -8.16 13.56
CA ALA A 87 8.49 -7.37 14.36
C ALA A 87 9.95 -7.67 13.99
N ILE A 88 10.29 -8.93 13.75
CA ILE A 88 11.64 -9.34 13.31
C ILE A 88 11.95 -8.79 11.92
N ALA A 89 10.99 -8.75 10.99
CA ALA A 89 11.17 -8.16 9.67
C ALA A 89 11.51 -6.66 9.76
N ILE A 90 10.76 -5.91 10.57
CA ILE A 90 11.04 -4.49 10.84
C ILE A 90 12.43 -4.32 11.46
N LEU A 91 12.77 -5.14 12.45
CA LEU A 91 14.08 -5.09 13.11
C LEU A 91 15.24 -5.43 12.16
N THR A 92 15.01 -6.37 11.24
CA THR A 92 16.00 -6.78 10.23
C THR A 92 16.32 -5.63 9.29
N ILE A 93 15.33 -4.84 8.86
CA ILE A 93 15.55 -3.63 8.03
C ILE A 93 16.47 -2.63 8.75
N LEU A 94 16.29 -2.44 10.06
CA LEU A 94 17.19 -1.60 10.87
C LEU A 94 18.59 -2.19 10.91
N ALA A 95 18.70 -3.49 11.22
CA ALA A 95 19.97 -4.18 11.36
C ALA A 95 20.78 -4.17 10.05
N GLU A 96 20.14 -4.35 8.90
CA GLU A 96 20.79 -4.29 7.58
C GLU A 96 21.33 -2.88 7.28
N ALA A 97 20.58 -1.83 7.62
CA ALA A 97 21.03 -0.46 7.45
C ALA A 97 22.24 -0.13 8.34
N GLU A 98 22.19 -0.54 9.61
CA GLU A 98 23.28 -0.36 10.56
C GLU A 98 24.53 -1.16 10.18
N ALA A 99 24.35 -2.42 9.76
CA ALA A 99 25.42 -3.27 9.24
C ALA A 99 26.16 -2.59 8.07
N LYS A 100 25.39 -2.00 7.14
CA LYS A 100 25.94 -1.28 5.98
C LYS A 100 26.70 -0.01 6.39
N ILE A 101 26.20 0.75 7.37
CA ILE A 101 26.86 1.98 7.87
C ILE A 101 28.16 1.64 8.61
N HIS A 102 28.13 0.59 9.42
CA HIS A 102 29.25 0.20 10.26
C HIS A 102 30.24 -0.76 9.60
N GLY A 103 29.90 -1.30 8.43
CA GLY A 103 30.75 -2.26 7.71
C GLY A 103 30.93 -3.58 8.46
N VAL A 104 29.91 -4.01 9.21
CA VAL A 104 29.92 -5.24 10.00
C VAL A 104 28.85 -6.23 9.50
N PRO A 105 29.00 -7.54 9.72
CA PRO A 105 27.91 -8.49 9.50
C PRO A 105 26.67 -8.14 10.32
N VAL A 106 25.48 -8.42 9.79
CA VAL A 106 24.19 -8.15 10.46
C VAL A 106 24.11 -8.79 11.86
N ASP A 107 24.66 -9.99 12.02
CA ASP A 107 24.70 -10.69 13.31
C ASP A 107 25.60 -10.03 14.36
N HIS A 108 26.47 -9.11 13.95
CA HIS A 108 27.36 -8.35 14.83
C HIS A 108 26.88 -6.91 15.07
N VAL A 109 25.67 -6.58 14.60
CA VAL A 109 25.10 -5.24 14.80
C VAL A 109 24.73 -5.04 16.26
N HIS A 110 25.32 -4.00 16.85
CA HIS A 110 24.89 -3.41 18.11
C HIS A 110 24.22 -2.09 17.80
N PHE A 111 22.96 -1.94 18.19
CA PHE A 111 22.25 -0.71 17.92
C PHE A 111 22.73 0.40 18.86
N HIS A 112 23.52 1.33 18.34
CA HIS A 112 24.05 2.43 19.16
C HIS A 112 23.01 3.52 19.45
N GLU A 113 22.04 3.71 18.55
CA GLU A 113 20.97 4.71 18.68
C GLU A 113 19.61 4.09 19.05
N LEU A 114 19.47 2.75 18.97
CA LEU A 114 18.26 1.99 19.31
C LEU A 114 18.40 1.11 20.56
N ALA A 115 19.47 1.26 21.34
CA ALA A 115 19.68 0.52 22.60
C ALA A 115 18.68 0.89 23.72
N ASP A 116 17.62 1.64 23.41
CA ASP A 116 16.55 1.98 24.34
C ASP A 116 15.34 1.04 24.15
N TRP A 117 14.74 0.62 25.26
CA TRP A 117 13.60 -0.28 25.29
C TRP A 117 12.39 0.29 24.55
N ASP A 118 12.27 1.62 24.46
CA ASP A 118 11.26 2.30 23.66
C ASP A 118 11.29 1.90 22.17
N SER A 119 12.49 1.70 21.59
CA SER A 119 12.61 1.28 20.19
C SER A 119 12.13 -0.17 19.98
N LEU A 120 12.45 -1.06 20.90
CA LEU A 120 11.93 -2.44 20.87
C LEU A 120 10.41 -2.45 21.00
N LEU A 121 9.86 -1.61 21.89
CA LEU A 121 8.42 -1.49 22.06
C LEU A 121 7.73 -1.00 20.78
N ASP A 122 8.27 0.03 20.13
CA ASP A 122 7.74 0.54 18.87
C ASP A 122 7.76 -0.54 17.77
N VAL A 123 8.83 -1.31 17.64
CA VAL A 123 8.97 -2.40 16.66
C VAL A 123 7.96 -3.52 16.92
N VAL A 124 7.84 -3.99 18.17
CA VAL A 124 6.91 -5.06 18.55
C VAL A 124 5.46 -4.60 18.44
N ALA A 125 5.16 -3.37 18.84
CA ALA A 125 3.83 -2.80 18.67
C ALA A 125 3.45 -2.65 17.19
N ALA A 126 4.36 -2.14 16.36
CA ALA A 126 4.14 -2.03 14.92
C ALA A 126 3.96 -3.41 14.27
N GLY A 127 4.75 -4.41 14.64
CA GLY A 127 4.60 -5.79 14.19
C GLY A 127 3.26 -6.40 14.61
N SER A 128 2.80 -6.13 15.84
CA SER A 128 1.50 -6.58 16.33
C SER A 128 0.33 -5.95 15.57
N ILE A 129 0.45 -4.65 15.23
CA ILE A 129 -0.51 -3.95 14.37
C ILE A 129 -0.52 -4.53 12.96
N ALA A 130 0.67 -4.75 12.36
CA ALA A 130 0.79 -5.33 11.01
C ALA A 130 0.16 -6.73 10.94
N ALA A 131 0.46 -7.59 11.91
CA ALA A 131 -0.09 -8.94 12.02
C ALA A 131 -1.62 -8.93 12.17
N ALA A 132 -2.17 -8.04 13.01
CA ALA A 132 -3.61 -7.91 13.20
C ALA A 132 -4.34 -7.39 11.95
N LEU A 133 -3.64 -6.64 11.10
CA LEU A 133 -4.15 -6.05 9.87
C LEU A 133 -3.60 -6.76 8.62
N HIS A 134 -3.39 -8.07 8.72
CA HIS A 134 -2.92 -8.89 7.60
C HIS A 134 -3.79 -8.67 6.34
N GLY A 135 -3.15 -8.35 5.21
CA GLY A 135 -3.82 -8.03 3.94
C GLY A 135 -4.24 -6.57 3.78
N ALA A 136 -3.97 -5.69 4.74
CA ALA A 136 -4.18 -4.26 4.58
C ALA A 136 -3.17 -3.64 3.59
N HIS A 137 -3.61 -2.62 2.85
CA HIS A 137 -2.76 -1.80 2.01
C HIS A 137 -2.33 -0.54 2.75
N TRP A 138 -1.04 -0.25 2.77
CA TRP A 138 -0.46 0.90 3.44
C TRP A 138 0.01 1.95 2.45
N SER A 139 -0.15 3.22 2.79
CA SER A 139 0.35 4.34 1.98
C SER A 139 0.76 5.48 2.89
N VAL A 140 1.68 6.31 2.41
CA VAL A 140 2.15 7.50 3.15
C VAL A 140 2.20 8.71 2.22
N SER A 141 1.92 9.89 2.77
CA SER A 141 2.22 11.15 2.09
C SER A 141 3.73 11.36 1.97
N ALA A 142 4.15 12.34 1.17
CA ALA A 142 5.54 12.79 1.15
C ALA A 142 6.07 13.02 2.59
N LEU A 143 7.22 12.41 2.87
CA LEU A 143 7.84 12.41 4.20
C LEU A 143 8.50 13.76 4.48
N PRO A 144 8.39 14.31 5.70
CA PRO A 144 9.11 15.53 6.06
C PRO A 144 10.62 15.24 6.07
N GLN A 145 11.38 15.97 5.26
CA GLN A 145 12.83 15.82 5.15
C GLN A 145 13.55 16.17 6.46
N GLY A 146 13.08 17.19 7.17
CA GLY A 146 13.84 17.78 8.27
C GLY A 146 15.07 18.55 7.75
N GLY A 147 15.99 18.86 8.65
CA GLY A 147 17.22 19.56 8.26
C GLY A 147 18.18 19.84 9.42
N GLY A 148 19.33 20.43 9.10
CA GLY A 148 20.35 20.76 10.09
C GLY A 148 21.17 19.55 10.54
N VAL A 149 21.61 19.58 11.80
CA VAL A 149 22.44 18.54 12.41
C VAL A 149 21.82 18.05 13.73
N VAL A 150 21.98 16.76 14.02
CA VAL A 150 21.55 16.12 15.27
C VAL A 150 22.74 15.51 15.99
N LYS A 151 22.68 15.54 17.33
CA LYS A 151 23.68 14.91 18.18
C LYS A 151 23.28 13.45 18.41
N THR A 152 24.17 12.54 18.05
CA THR A 152 23.97 11.10 18.20
C THR A 152 25.18 10.45 18.88
N ALA A 153 25.14 9.11 19.07
CA ALA A 153 26.29 8.35 19.58
C ALA A 153 27.54 8.49 18.68
N HIS A 154 27.34 8.84 17.41
CA HIS A 154 28.38 9.01 16.40
C HIS A 154 28.87 10.47 16.27
N GLY A 155 28.43 11.35 17.16
CA GLY A 155 28.74 12.78 17.12
C GLY A 155 27.63 13.59 16.45
N LEU A 156 28.00 14.68 15.78
CA LEU A 156 27.03 15.50 15.04
C LEU A 156 26.84 14.91 13.64
N LEU A 157 25.62 14.54 13.30
CA LEU A 157 25.25 14.00 12.00
C LEU A 157 24.29 14.93 11.26
N PRO A 158 24.38 15.05 9.93
CA PRO A 158 23.39 15.76 9.14
C PRO A 158 22.03 15.04 9.18
N VAL A 159 20.96 15.80 9.00
CA VAL A 159 19.59 15.27 8.85
C VAL A 159 19.19 15.27 7.37
N PRO A 160 18.60 14.19 6.85
CA PRO A 160 18.27 12.93 7.54
C PRO A 160 19.50 12.11 7.94
N ALA A 161 19.41 11.40 9.06
CA ALA A 161 20.49 10.55 9.56
C ALA A 161 20.84 9.43 8.56
N PRO A 162 22.07 8.88 8.57
CA PRO A 162 22.52 7.87 7.60
C PRO A 162 21.61 6.64 7.51
N ALA A 163 21.19 6.07 8.64
CA ALA A 163 20.32 4.88 8.65
C ALA A 163 18.95 5.18 8.05
N THR A 164 18.32 6.28 8.47
CA THR A 164 17.06 6.76 7.90
C THR A 164 17.15 6.96 6.40
N THR A 165 18.25 7.56 5.91
CA THR A 165 18.45 7.83 4.48
C THR A 165 18.52 6.53 3.67
N LEU A 166 19.28 5.54 4.15
CA LEU A 166 19.43 4.24 3.49
C LEU A 166 18.10 3.47 3.44
N ILE A 167 17.36 3.45 4.56
CA ILE A 167 16.09 2.70 4.66
C ILE A 167 15.03 3.29 3.70
N LEU A 168 14.97 4.62 3.62
CA LEU A 168 13.94 5.34 2.87
C LEU A 168 14.30 5.63 1.41
N GLU A 169 15.32 4.97 0.86
CA GLU A 169 15.56 5.00 -0.59
C GLU A 169 14.29 4.60 -1.36
N GLY A 170 13.86 5.46 -2.28
CA GLY A 170 12.64 5.33 -3.08
C GLY A 170 11.40 6.07 -2.55
N PHE A 171 11.44 6.62 -1.32
CA PHE A 171 10.33 7.42 -0.79
C PHE A 171 10.35 8.86 -1.29
N VAL A 172 9.17 9.47 -1.40
CA VAL A 172 9.02 10.87 -1.78
C VAL A 172 9.15 11.77 -0.55
N TRP A 173 9.91 12.84 -0.68
CA TRP A 173 10.18 13.80 0.40
C TRP A 173 9.53 15.15 0.13
N ARG A 174 9.22 15.87 1.21
CA ARG A 174 8.85 17.29 1.19
C ARG A 174 9.74 18.05 2.16
N ASP A 175 10.19 19.22 1.74
CA ASP A 175 10.79 20.19 2.63
C ASP A 175 9.68 21.03 3.26
N ASP A 176 9.63 21.07 4.60
CA ASP A 176 8.71 21.92 5.36
C ASP A 176 9.42 23.02 6.16
N GLY A 177 10.72 23.23 5.92
CA GLY A 177 11.52 24.30 6.52
C GLY A 177 11.78 24.13 8.02
N VAL A 178 11.47 22.96 8.59
CA VAL A 178 11.62 22.70 10.03
C VAL A 178 12.85 21.83 10.28
N GLU A 179 13.80 22.37 11.03
CA GLU A 179 15.04 21.68 11.40
C GLU A 179 14.83 20.53 12.40
N GLY A 180 15.84 19.66 12.48
CA GLY A 180 15.89 18.49 13.34
C GLY A 180 15.42 17.22 12.65
N GLU A 181 15.71 16.08 13.28
CA GLU A 181 15.23 14.78 12.81
C GLU A 181 13.70 14.70 12.86
N ARG A 182 13.10 14.35 11.72
CA ARG A 182 11.65 14.23 11.55
C ARG A 182 11.17 12.80 11.36
N VAL A 183 12.03 11.94 10.85
CA VAL A 183 11.81 10.50 10.73
C VAL A 183 12.98 9.81 11.39
N THR A 184 12.71 9.10 12.49
CA THR A 184 13.71 8.29 13.20
C THR A 184 14.01 7.02 12.41
N PRO A 185 15.17 6.37 12.62
CA PRO A 185 15.45 5.08 12.00
C PRO A 185 14.33 4.04 12.24
N THR A 186 13.82 3.94 13.47
CA THR A 186 12.68 3.04 13.79
C THR A 186 11.44 3.35 12.95
N GLY A 187 11.08 4.63 12.84
CA GLY A 187 9.95 5.07 12.01
C GLY A 187 10.18 4.76 10.53
N ALA A 188 11.40 4.92 10.04
CA ALA A 188 11.79 4.57 8.68
C ALA A 188 11.63 3.08 8.39
N ALA A 189 12.08 2.21 9.31
CA ALA A 189 11.95 0.76 9.15
C ALA A 189 10.50 0.29 9.17
N ILE A 190 9.67 0.85 10.05
CA ILE A 190 8.22 0.59 10.06
C ILE A 190 7.60 0.98 8.71
N LEU A 191 7.92 2.17 8.18
CA LEU A 191 7.43 2.62 6.88
C LEU A 191 7.87 1.70 5.74
N LYS A 192 9.16 1.33 5.71
CA LYS A 192 9.74 0.46 4.68
C LYS A 192 9.10 -0.93 4.67
N HIS A 193 8.80 -1.46 5.86
CA HIS A 193 8.15 -2.76 6.02
C HIS A 193 6.69 -2.73 5.57
N LEU A 194 5.92 -1.71 6.00
CA LEU A 194 4.49 -1.65 5.71
C LEU A 194 4.19 -1.27 4.26
N ILE A 195 5.02 -0.42 3.65
CA ILE A 195 4.76 0.18 2.33
C ILE A 195 5.54 -0.59 1.27
N VAL A 196 4.92 -1.66 0.78
CA VAL A 196 5.49 -2.54 -0.24
C VAL A 196 4.79 -2.33 -1.58
N GLY A 197 5.58 -2.12 -2.64
CA GLY A 197 5.10 -2.04 -4.02
C GLY A 197 4.25 -0.81 -4.37
N GLU A 198 3.81 -0.75 -5.62
CA GLU A 198 2.88 0.27 -6.08
C GLU A 198 1.50 0.07 -5.46
N GLN A 199 0.92 1.16 -4.94
CA GLN A 199 -0.40 1.10 -4.33
C GLN A 199 -1.50 1.25 -5.40
N PRO A 200 -2.52 0.38 -5.41
CA PRO A 200 -3.58 0.47 -6.41
C PRO A 200 -4.35 1.78 -6.23
N ARG A 201 -4.57 2.50 -7.34
CA ARG A 201 -5.48 3.65 -7.38
C ARG A 201 -6.90 3.12 -7.20
N MET A 202 -7.46 3.34 -6.01
CA MET A 202 -8.80 2.90 -5.66
C MET A 202 -9.59 4.07 -5.09
N THR A 203 -10.87 4.15 -5.44
CA THR A 203 -11.79 4.98 -4.68
C THR A 203 -12.01 4.32 -3.33
N ARG A 204 -11.85 5.09 -2.25
CA ARG A 204 -11.96 4.61 -0.88
C ARG A 204 -12.70 5.63 -0.02
N ARG A 205 -13.41 5.16 1.00
CA ARG A 205 -14.14 5.97 1.97
C ARG A 205 -13.34 6.01 3.26
N LEU A 206 -13.09 7.21 3.78
CA LEU A 206 -12.50 7.38 5.11
C LEU A 206 -13.50 6.90 6.17
N VAL A 207 -13.09 5.96 7.02
CA VAL A 207 -13.96 5.39 8.07
C VAL A 207 -13.49 5.71 9.47
N SER A 208 -12.18 5.91 9.68
CA SER A 208 -11.63 6.33 10.95
C SER A 208 -10.33 7.11 10.76
N ALA A 209 -9.96 7.88 11.77
CA ALA A 209 -8.69 8.59 11.83
C ALA A 209 -8.19 8.65 13.27
N GLY A 210 -6.87 8.61 13.44
CA GLY A 210 -6.22 8.69 14.75
C GLY A 210 -4.97 9.56 14.71
N THR A 211 -4.57 10.08 15.87
CA THR A 211 -3.47 11.03 16.00
C THR A 211 -2.51 10.63 17.11
N GLY A 212 -1.25 10.36 16.73
CA GLY A 212 -0.16 10.05 17.63
C GLY A 212 0.77 11.25 17.85
N ALA A 213 1.04 11.59 19.11
CA ALA A 213 1.93 12.67 19.50
C ALA A 213 3.39 12.25 19.53
N GLY A 214 4.27 13.13 19.04
CA GLY A 214 5.70 13.08 19.30
C GLY A 214 6.05 13.72 20.64
N THR A 215 7.31 13.55 21.05
CA THR A 215 7.82 14.11 22.32
C THR A 215 8.48 15.47 22.12
N ARG A 216 9.02 15.76 20.92
CA ARG A 216 9.69 17.02 20.61
C ARG A 216 8.69 18.14 20.31
N THR A 217 8.94 19.34 20.83
CA THR A 217 8.23 20.55 20.43
C THR A 217 8.84 21.11 19.15
N LEU A 218 8.02 21.34 18.13
CA LEU A 218 8.44 21.91 16.85
C LEU A 218 7.88 23.33 16.70
N PRO A 219 8.69 24.33 16.27
CA PRO A 219 8.21 25.68 16.03
C PRO A 219 7.17 25.71 14.90
N GLY A 220 6.02 26.36 15.13
CA GLY A 220 5.02 26.64 14.09
C GLY A 220 4.19 25.45 13.61
N ILE A 221 4.52 24.21 13.99
CA ILE A 221 3.77 23.01 13.60
C ILE A 221 3.57 22.03 14.77
N PRO A 222 2.41 21.36 14.86
CA PRO A 222 2.21 20.30 15.85
C PRO A 222 3.04 19.06 15.49
N ASN A 223 3.78 18.51 16.45
CA ASN A 223 4.53 17.27 16.27
C ASN A 223 3.61 16.04 16.40
N ILE A 224 2.87 15.76 15.34
CA ILE A 224 1.87 14.68 15.29
C ILE A 224 2.00 13.84 14.02
N LEU A 225 1.59 12.58 14.11
CA LEU A 225 1.38 11.68 12.99
C LEU A 225 -0.11 11.33 12.95
N ARG A 226 -0.70 11.37 11.76
CA ARG A 226 -2.09 10.97 11.55
C ARG A 226 -2.15 9.62 10.83
N ALA A 227 -2.93 8.70 11.38
CA ALA A 227 -3.36 7.47 10.71
C ALA A 227 -4.76 7.68 10.16
N LEU A 228 -4.98 7.36 8.88
CA LEU A 228 -6.28 7.45 8.21
C LEU A 228 -6.66 6.05 7.73
N VAL A 229 -7.81 5.56 8.18
CA VAL A 229 -8.31 4.22 7.85
C VAL A 229 -9.38 4.36 6.79
N PHE A 230 -9.20 3.66 5.67
CA PHE A 230 -10.11 3.70 4.54
C PHE A 230 -10.68 2.31 4.24
N GLU A 231 -11.94 2.27 3.82
CA GLU A 231 -12.56 1.08 3.24
C GLU A 231 -12.69 1.24 1.72
N PRO A 232 -12.50 0.17 0.92
CA PRO A 232 -12.78 0.20 -0.50
C PRO A 232 -14.25 0.60 -0.75
N THR A 233 -14.49 1.59 -1.60
CA THR A 233 -15.86 1.86 -2.05
C THR A 233 -16.21 0.89 -3.17
N ARG A 234 -17.32 0.14 -2.99
CA ARG A 234 -17.79 -0.84 -3.97
C ARG A 234 -18.35 -0.20 -5.26
N THR A 235 -18.59 1.11 -5.26
CA THR A 235 -18.98 1.87 -6.43
C THR A 235 -17.83 2.75 -6.88
N THR A 236 -17.32 2.52 -8.09
CA THR A 236 -16.46 3.49 -8.77
C THR A 236 -17.34 4.60 -9.34
N THR A 237 -17.83 5.48 -8.48
CA THR A 237 -18.32 6.78 -8.96
C THR A 237 -17.12 7.54 -9.51
N GLY A 238 -17.07 7.72 -10.84
CA GLY A 238 -16.02 8.49 -11.51
C GLY A 238 -14.93 7.67 -12.22
N ASP A 239 -15.20 6.41 -12.59
CA ASP A 239 -14.35 5.71 -13.57
C ASP A 239 -14.40 6.49 -14.89
N ARG A 240 -13.26 6.88 -15.44
CA ARG A 240 -13.17 7.67 -16.69
C ARG A 240 -12.55 6.81 -17.77
N VAL A 241 -12.96 7.02 -19.01
CA VAL A 241 -12.35 6.36 -20.17
C VAL A 241 -12.10 7.38 -21.27
N ALA A 242 -11.00 7.19 -22.00
CA ALA A 242 -10.80 7.86 -23.28
C ALA A 242 -11.53 7.05 -24.36
N VAL A 243 -12.35 7.73 -25.16
CA VAL A 243 -13.01 7.15 -26.33
C VAL A 243 -12.41 7.78 -27.58
N ILE A 244 -11.78 6.95 -28.41
CA ILE A 244 -11.07 7.34 -29.61
C ILE A 244 -11.85 6.77 -30.81
N ASP A 245 -12.42 7.67 -31.62
CA ASP A 245 -13.18 7.30 -32.81
C ASP A 245 -12.48 7.76 -34.09
N PHE A 246 -12.52 6.91 -35.12
CA PHE A 246 -12.04 7.23 -36.47
C PHE A 246 -12.69 6.34 -37.53
N GLU A 247 -12.58 6.74 -38.79
CA GLU A 247 -13.15 6.05 -39.94
C GLU A 247 -12.09 5.82 -41.03
N ILE A 248 -12.14 4.67 -41.70
CA ILE A 248 -11.19 4.23 -42.73
C ILE A 248 -11.94 3.73 -43.96
N ASP A 249 -11.56 4.18 -45.16
CA ASP A 249 -12.16 3.76 -46.44
C ASP A 249 -11.16 3.13 -47.44
N ASP A 250 -9.89 2.99 -47.05
CA ASP A 250 -8.78 2.60 -47.93
C ASP A 250 -7.93 1.43 -47.41
N MET A 251 -8.41 0.70 -46.40
CA MET A 251 -7.80 -0.56 -45.93
C MET A 251 -8.65 -1.77 -46.30
N THR A 252 -7.98 -2.89 -46.54
CA THR A 252 -8.59 -4.20 -46.76
C THR A 252 -9.13 -4.80 -45.47
N GLY A 253 -10.04 -5.78 -45.58
CA GLY A 253 -10.57 -6.48 -44.41
C GLY A 253 -9.51 -7.20 -43.57
N GLU A 254 -8.45 -7.70 -44.20
CA GLU A 254 -7.33 -8.35 -43.51
C GLU A 254 -6.53 -7.35 -42.66
N GLU A 255 -6.22 -6.17 -43.22
CA GLU A 255 -5.52 -5.10 -42.51
C GLU A 255 -6.37 -4.56 -41.35
N ILE A 256 -7.69 -4.39 -41.57
CA ILE A 256 -8.63 -3.98 -40.52
C ILE A 256 -8.66 -5.00 -39.37
N ALA A 257 -8.68 -6.31 -39.67
CA ALA A 257 -8.67 -7.36 -38.67
C ALA A 257 -7.35 -7.41 -37.88
N ALA A 258 -6.22 -7.24 -38.56
CA ALA A 258 -4.90 -7.16 -37.94
C ALA A 258 -4.79 -5.95 -36.99
N ALA A 259 -5.16 -4.75 -37.46
CA ALA A 259 -5.15 -3.53 -36.68
C ALA A 259 -6.01 -3.65 -35.41
N ALA A 260 -7.22 -4.20 -35.54
CA ALA A 260 -8.11 -4.42 -34.41
C ALA A 260 -7.52 -5.37 -33.36
N THR A 261 -6.79 -6.40 -33.79
CA THR A 261 -6.14 -7.37 -32.90
C THR A 261 -5.00 -6.71 -32.13
N LEU A 262 -4.18 -5.92 -32.83
CA LEU A 262 -3.04 -5.21 -32.24
C LEU A 262 -3.50 -4.10 -31.28
N LEU A 263 -4.57 -3.38 -31.61
CA LEU A 263 -5.20 -2.41 -30.71
C LEU A 263 -5.78 -3.06 -29.46
N ARG A 264 -6.43 -4.23 -29.56
CA ARG A 264 -6.94 -4.96 -28.38
C ARG A 264 -5.83 -5.44 -27.46
N ALA A 265 -4.64 -5.70 -28.00
CA ALA A 265 -3.48 -6.14 -27.23
C ALA A 265 -2.72 -4.98 -26.57
N GLU A 266 -3.01 -3.72 -26.94
CA GLU A 266 -2.33 -2.55 -26.38
C GLU A 266 -2.68 -2.37 -24.90
N ALA A 267 -1.65 -2.15 -24.06
CA ALA A 267 -1.83 -2.09 -22.63
C ALA A 267 -2.74 -0.92 -22.24
N GLY A 268 -3.80 -1.21 -21.46
CA GLY A 268 -4.75 -0.21 -21.02
C GLY A 268 -5.88 0.09 -22.01
N VAL A 269 -5.89 -0.51 -23.20
CA VAL A 269 -7.09 -0.60 -24.04
C VAL A 269 -8.09 -1.54 -23.36
N ILE A 270 -9.33 -1.07 -23.27
CA ILE A 270 -10.45 -1.73 -22.59
C ILE A 270 -11.31 -2.49 -23.59
N ASP A 271 -11.61 -1.85 -24.73
CA ASP A 271 -12.45 -2.43 -25.77
C ASP A 271 -12.14 -1.80 -27.14
N VAL A 272 -12.37 -2.58 -28.19
CA VAL A 272 -12.26 -2.14 -29.60
C VAL A 272 -13.43 -2.71 -30.38
N SER A 273 -14.28 -1.82 -30.88
CA SER A 273 -15.42 -2.15 -31.72
C SER A 273 -15.29 -1.55 -33.11
N ILE A 274 -15.86 -2.23 -34.10
CA ILE A 274 -15.84 -1.84 -35.51
C ILE A 274 -17.26 -1.90 -36.04
N ALA A 275 -17.67 -0.87 -36.78
CA ALA A 275 -18.96 -0.80 -37.44
C ALA A 275 -18.83 -0.26 -38.87
N GLU A 276 -19.71 -0.69 -39.77
CA GLU A 276 -19.74 -0.15 -41.13
C GLU A 276 -20.45 1.21 -41.17
N ARG A 277 -19.91 2.14 -41.95
CA ARG A 277 -20.51 3.46 -42.22
C ARG A 277 -20.39 3.82 -43.69
N TRP A 278 -21.24 4.72 -44.15
CA TRP A 278 -21.17 5.25 -45.51
C TRP A 278 -20.60 6.66 -45.50
N GLY A 279 -19.55 6.86 -46.31
CA GLY A 279 -18.85 8.12 -46.47
C GLY A 279 -19.35 8.96 -47.63
N LYS A 280 -18.64 10.06 -47.89
CA LYS A 280 -18.87 10.88 -49.09
C LYS A 280 -18.68 10.04 -50.34
N LYS A 281 -19.38 10.40 -51.42
CA LYS A 281 -19.33 9.69 -52.71
C LYS A 281 -19.76 8.21 -52.63
N GLY A 282 -20.52 7.83 -51.59
CA GLY A 282 -21.04 6.48 -51.42
C GLY A 282 -19.98 5.43 -51.15
N ARG A 283 -18.84 5.80 -50.53
CA ARG A 283 -17.80 4.84 -50.17
C ARG A 283 -18.16 4.12 -48.86
N PRO A 284 -18.09 2.79 -48.80
CA PRO A 284 -18.15 2.07 -47.52
C PRO A 284 -16.89 2.38 -46.70
N MET A 285 -17.06 2.56 -45.39
CA MET A 285 -16.00 2.86 -44.44
C MET A 285 -16.13 1.95 -43.21
N GLN A 286 -15.00 1.59 -42.61
CA GLN A 286 -14.95 0.94 -41.31
C GLN A 286 -14.74 2.00 -40.23
N SER A 287 -15.64 2.05 -39.26
CA SER A 287 -15.61 2.97 -38.13
C SER A 287 -15.09 2.24 -36.91
N PHE A 288 -13.96 2.70 -36.37
CA PHE A 288 -13.39 2.19 -35.14
C PHE A 288 -13.84 3.03 -33.96
N GLN A 289 -14.11 2.35 -32.85
CA GLN A 289 -14.17 2.96 -31.53
C GLN A 289 -13.26 2.17 -30.59
N VAL A 290 -12.22 2.85 -30.09
CA VAL A 290 -11.29 2.32 -29.10
C VAL A 290 -11.59 2.99 -27.76
N ILE A 291 -11.86 2.18 -26.74
CA ILE A 291 -12.04 2.64 -25.37
C ILE A 291 -10.78 2.27 -24.61
N ALA A 292 -10.11 3.26 -24.01
CA ALA A 292 -8.88 3.07 -23.24
C ALA A 292 -8.97 3.73 -21.87
N ARG A 293 -8.12 3.29 -20.95
CA ARG A 293 -7.89 4.02 -19.70
C ARG A 293 -7.29 5.40 -20.00
N PRO A 294 -7.63 6.46 -19.25
CA PRO A 294 -7.12 7.81 -19.50
C PRO A 294 -5.58 7.86 -19.54
N GLU A 295 -4.91 7.15 -18.65
CA GLU A 295 -3.45 7.04 -18.59
C GLU A 295 -2.81 6.32 -19.79
N ALA A 296 -3.59 5.52 -20.53
CA ALA A 296 -3.13 4.79 -21.72
C ALA A 296 -3.56 5.48 -23.03
N ALA A 297 -4.24 6.63 -22.95
CA ALA A 297 -4.83 7.28 -24.13
C ALA A 297 -3.77 7.65 -25.17
N GLU A 298 -2.63 8.22 -24.77
CA GLU A 298 -1.56 8.61 -25.70
C GLU A 298 -0.93 7.40 -26.42
N ALA A 299 -0.73 6.29 -25.69
CA ALA A 299 -0.22 5.05 -26.26
C ALA A 299 -1.22 4.46 -27.25
N ALA A 300 -2.51 4.39 -26.89
CA ALA A 300 -3.57 3.92 -27.77
C ALA A 300 -3.72 4.79 -29.02
N ILE A 301 -3.63 6.12 -28.89
CA ILE A 301 -3.63 7.07 -30.03
C ILE A 301 -2.47 6.79 -30.97
N SER A 302 -1.26 6.66 -30.43
CA SER A 302 -0.06 6.36 -31.21
C SER A 302 -0.21 5.04 -31.96
N ARG A 303 -0.81 4.03 -31.29
CA ARG A 303 -1.09 2.73 -31.89
C ARG A 303 -2.13 2.81 -33.01
N CYS A 304 -3.18 3.61 -32.85
CA CYS A 304 -4.18 3.81 -33.91
C CYS A 304 -3.55 4.36 -35.19
N PHE A 305 -2.64 5.33 -35.07
CA PHE A 305 -1.92 5.88 -36.23
C PHE A 305 -0.90 4.90 -36.83
N ALA A 306 -0.27 4.06 -36.01
CA ALA A 306 0.72 3.11 -36.49
C ALA A 306 0.09 1.93 -37.26
N GLU A 307 -1.08 1.47 -36.80
CA GLU A 307 -1.72 0.25 -37.30
C GLU A 307 -2.82 0.51 -38.33
N THR A 308 -3.12 1.78 -38.65
CA THR A 308 -4.17 2.13 -39.60
C THR A 308 -3.80 3.27 -40.53
N SER A 309 -4.52 3.42 -41.64
CA SER A 309 -4.36 4.52 -42.60
C SER A 309 -5.01 5.83 -42.14
N THR A 310 -5.63 5.87 -40.96
CA THR A 310 -6.32 7.08 -40.49
C THR A 310 -5.35 8.25 -40.36
N ILE A 311 -5.77 9.43 -40.84
CA ILE A 311 -5.01 10.67 -40.71
C ILE A 311 -5.50 11.57 -39.57
N GLY A 312 -6.55 11.13 -38.88
CA GLY A 312 -7.16 11.92 -37.80
C GLY A 312 -8.04 11.07 -36.89
N LEU A 313 -8.06 11.45 -35.62
CA LEU A 313 -8.82 10.78 -34.58
C LEU A 313 -9.66 11.82 -33.84
N ARG A 314 -10.80 11.40 -33.29
CA ARG A 314 -11.58 12.19 -32.34
C ARG A 314 -11.46 11.54 -30.98
N VAL A 315 -11.03 12.31 -29.99
CA VAL A 315 -10.86 11.84 -28.61
C VAL A 315 -11.81 12.60 -27.71
N ARG A 316 -12.56 11.86 -26.89
CA ARG A 316 -13.32 12.43 -25.77
C ARG A 316 -13.06 11.62 -24.51
N GLU A 317 -13.30 12.24 -23.36
CA GLU A 317 -13.30 11.54 -22.08
C GLU A 317 -14.74 11.37 -21.60
N ASP A 318 -15.16 10.12 -21.42
CA ASP A 318 -16.49 9.76 -20.94
C ASP A 318 -16.42 9.24 -19.49
N THR A 319 -17.45 9.54 -18.70
CA THR A 319 -17.63 8.95 -17.37
C THR A 319 -18.33 7.60 -17.51
N ARG A 320 -17.76 6.59 -16.89
CA ARG A 320 -18.28 5.22 -16.85
C ARG A 320 -18.82 4.91 -15.46
N VAL A 321 -20.01 4.33 -15.41
CA VAL A 321 -20.57 3.74 -14.19
C VAL A 321 -20.43 2.24 -14.32
N VAL A 322 -19.61 1.62 -13.47
CA VAL A 322 -19.31 0.18 -13.51
C VAL A 322 -19.78 -0.45 -12.21
N LEU A 323 -20.44 -1.60 -12.32
CA LEU A 323 -20.79 -2.41 -11.17
C LEU A 323 -19.52 -3.03 -10.56
N ALA A 324 -19.52 -3.17 -9.23
CA ALA A 324 -18.49 -3.96 -8.55
C ALA A 324 -18.44 -5.34 -9.19
N ARG A 325 -17.22 -5.81 -9.47
CA ARG A 325 -17.00 -7.15 -9.99
C ARG A 325 -15.81 -7.80 -9.31
N GLU A 326 -15.90 -9.09 -9.12
CA GLU A 326 -14.83 -9.93 -8.59
C GLU A 326 -14.64 -11.09 -9.55
N LEU A 327 -13.39 -11.50 -9.73
CA LEU A 327 -13.04 -12.69 -10.50
C LEU A 327 -12.52 -13.72 -9.51
N ARG A 328 -13.18 -14.87 -9.43
CA ARG A 328 -12.74 -16.01 -8.62
C ARG A 328 -12.50 -17.20 -9.51
N GLU A 329 -11.61 -18.10 -9.11
CA GLU A 329 -11.40 -19.36 -9.82
C GLU A 329 -12.14 -20.48 -9.10
N VAL A 330 -13.02 -21.18 -9.81
CA VAL A 330 -13.80 -22.31 -9.28
C VAL A 330 -13.62 -23.48 -10.24
N GLY A 331 -12.93 -24.53 -9.78
CA GLY A 331 -12.71 -25.73 -10.57
C GLY A 331 -11.94 -25.49 -11.88
N GLY A 332 -11.00 -24.53 -11.90
CA GLY A 332 -10.21 -24.16 -13.08
C GLY A 332 -10.91 -23.21 -14.05
N ILE A 333 -12.10 -22.70 -13.70
CA ILE A 333 -12.85 -21.71 -14.49
C ILE A 333 -12.89 -20.39 -13.73
N ARG A 334 -12.60 -19.29 -14.43
CA ARG A 334 -12.79 -17.95 -13.87
C ARG A 334 -14.27 -17.60 -13.88
N LEU A 335 -14.81 -17.35 -12.70
CA LEU A 335 -16.17 -16.93 -12.45
C LEU A 335 -16.18 -15.44 -12.11
N LYS A 336 -16.91 -14.68 -12.91
CA LYS A 336 -17.09 -13.24 -12.74
C LYS A 336 -18.39 -12.96 -11.99
N SER A 337 -18.27 -12.58 -10.73
CA SER A 337 -19.37 -12.10 -9.90
C SER A 337 -19.57 -10.60 -10.08
N VAL A 338 -20.82 -10.16 -10.23
CA VAL A 338 -21.20 -8.75 -10.39
C VAL A 338 -22.37 -8.44 -9.47
N TRP A 339 -22.27 -7.38 -8.68
CA TRP A 339 -23.32 -6.97 -7.73
C TRP A 339 -24.18 -5.85 -8.32
N ARG A 340 -25.49 -6.10 -8.40
CA ARG A 340 -26.48 -5.16 -8.94
C ARG A 340 -27.10 -4.29 -7.84
N PRO A 341 -27.72 -3.15 -8.20
CA PRO A 341 -28.54 -2.38 -7.25
C PRO A 341 -29.61 -3.30 -6.63
N GLY A 342 -29.71 -3.32 -5.30
CA GLY A 342 -30.53 -4.29 -4.56
C GLY A 342 -29.75 -5.49 -3.98
N MET A 343 -28.43 -5.52 -4.16
CA MET A 343 -27.50 -6.56 -3.65
C MET A 343 -27.69 -7.95 -4.27
N GLU A 344 -28.42 -8.06 -5.39
CA GLU A 344 -28.47 -9.28 -6.18
C GLU A 344 -27.12 -9.53 -6.86
N GLU A 345 -26.54 -10.70 -6.61
CA GLU A 345 -25.34 -11.17 -7.29
C GLU A 345 -25.72 -11.84 -8.61
N THR A 346 -25.06 -11.45 -9.68
CA THR A 346 -25.10 -12.21 -10.95
C THR A 346 -23.71 -12.73 -11.26
N ARG A 347 -23.62 -14.03 -11.55
CA ARG A 347 -22.36 -14.73 -11.84
C ARG A 347 -22.31 -15.07 -13.32
N LYS A 348 -21.12 -15.00 -13.90
CA LYS A 348 -20.89 -15.41 -15.29
C LYS A 348 -19.55 -16.11 -15.41
N ALA A 349 -19.54 -17.34 -15.92
CA ALA A 349 -18.28 -18.03 -16.23
C ALA A 349 -17.61 -17.38 -17.44
N GLU A 350 -16.28 -17.21 -17.39
CA GLU A 350 -15.51 -16.69 -18.50
C GLU A 350 -15.51 -17.69 -19.66
N SER A 351 -15.81 -17.18 -20.86
CA SER A 351 -16.09 -18.04 -22.01
C SER A 351 -14.86 -18.78 -22.51
N ASP A 352 -13.67 -18.21 -22.31
CA ASP A 352 -12.40 -18.77 -22.78
C ASP A 352 -11.99 -20.01 -21.98
N ASP A 353 -12.49 -20.15 -20.76
CA ASP A 353 -12.17 -21.27 -19.86
C ASP A 353 -13.10 -22.48 -20.09
N LEU A 354 -14.14 -22.32 -20.91
CA LEU A 354 -15.11 -23.38 -21.22
C LEU A 354 -14.55 -24.34 -22.29
N THR A 355 -13.79 -25.35 -21.87
CA THR A 355 -13.17 -26.35 -22.76
C THR A 355 -14.12 -27.52 -23.04
N GLY A 356 -15.14 -27.33 -23.88
CA GLY A 356 -16.04 -28.40 -24.32
C GLY A 356 -16.06 -28.58 -25.83
N GLU A 357 -16.04 -29.83 -26.31
CA GLU A 357 -16.01 -30.17 -27.74
C GLU A 357 -17.25 -29.68 -28.50
N THR A 358 -18.38 -29.51 -27.81
CA THR A 358 -19.63 -29.02 -28.39
C THR A 358 -20.13 -27.76 -27.68
N LEU A 359 -20.96 -26.97 -28.37
CA LEU A 359 -21.66 -25.84 -27.76
C LEU A 359 -22.55 -26.29 -26.59
N ALA A 360 -23.20 -27.46 -26.70
CA ALA A 360 -24.03 -28.02 -25.65
C ALA A 360 -23.21 -28.36 -24.41
N ALA A 361 -22.05 -29.01 -24.57
CA ALA A 361 -21.14 -29.32 -23.47
C ALA A 361 -20.64 -28.05 -22.76
N ARG A 362 -20.22 -27.04 -23.53
CA ARG A 362 -19.78 -25.74 -22.97
C ARG A 362 -20.90 -25.03 -22.19
N ARG A 363 -22.15 -25.08 -22.68
CA ARG A 363 -23.31 -24.48 -22.01
C ARG A 363 -23.70 -25.22 -20.73
N ALA A 364 -23.67 -26.55 -20.73
CA ALA A 364 -23.98 -27.36 -19.55
C ALA A 364 -22.96 -27.12 -18.43
N TRP A 365 -21.66 -27.11 -18.78
CA TRP A 365 -20.60 -26.84 -17.81
C TRP A 365 -20.69 -25.41 -17.27
N LYS A 366 -20.89 -24.42 -18.14
CA LYS A 366 -21.15 -23.03 -17.75
C LYS A 366 -22.27 -22.93 -16.72
N GLN A 367 -23.41 -23.55 -16.97
CA GLN A 367 -24.57 -23.50 -16.09
C GLN A 367 -24.26 -24.14 -14.74
N GLN A 368 -23.59 -25.30 -14.74
CA GLN A 368 -23.16 -25.96 -13.50
C GLN A 368 -22.23 -25.06 -12.68
N THR A 369 -21.24 -24.42 -13.30
CA THR A 369 -20.30 -23.52 -12.62
C THR A 369 -20.97 -22.24 -12.12
N GLU A 370 -21.92 -21.69 -12.86
CA GLU A 370 -22.70 -20.51 -12.45
C GLU A 370 -23.66 -20.80 -11.28
N ASP A 371 -24.15 -22.05 -11.17
CA ASP A 371 -25.08 -22.52 -10.14
C ASP A 371 -24.38 -23.13 -8.90
N THR A 372 -23.06 -23.34 -8.92
CA THR A 372 -22.30 -23.91 -7.79
C THR A 372 -22.10 -22.84 -6.70
N ASP A 373 -23.15 -22.63 -5.89
CA ASP A 373 -23.21 -22.08 -4.51
C ASP A 373 -24.66 -21.59 -4.24
N GLN A 374 -25.63 -22.50 -4.31
CA GLN A 374 -26.86 -22.37 -3.52
C GLN A 374 -26.71 -23.15 -2.22
#